data_AF-A0A6C1SX91-F1
#
_entry.id   AF-A0A6C1SX91-F1
#
_cell.length_a   1.000
_cell.length_b   1.000
_cell.length_c   1.000
_cell.angle_alpha   90.00
_cell.angle_beta   90.00
_cell.angle_gamma   90.00
#
_symmetry.space_group_name_H-M   'P 1'
#
loop_
_entity.id
_entity.type
_entity.pdbx_description
1 polymer ?
#
loop_
_entity_poly.entity_id
_entity_poly.type
_entity_poly.pdbx_seq_one_letter_code
_entity_poly.pdbx_strand_id
1 'polypeptide(L)'
;MAELHITEYTGIGQDKMGRSVQVAHGERERQVLPITESGSVSAAFQGDYIRVFSDVPCRIQFGAAPTATDTSIPLAGDSVEFFHVIPGHKLAVISR
;
A
#
# COMPACT_ATOMS: atom_id res chain seq x y z
N MET A 1 -17.86 1.24 6.37
CA MET A 1 -17.38 0.66 5.09
C MET A 1 -15.95 0.22 5.33
N ALA A 2 -15.50 -0.86 4.72
CA ALA A 2 -14.12 -1.31 4.90
C ALA A 2 -13.15 -0.38 4.17
N GLU A 3 -12.02 -0.07 4.79
CA GLU A 3 -11.02 0.85 4.27
C GLU A 3 -9.66 0.18 4.10
N LEU A 4 -8.91 0.67 3.12
CA LEU A 4 -7.50 0.41 2.94
C LEU A 4 -6.74 1.68 3.30
N HIS A 5 -5.94 1.61 4.36
CA HIS A 5 -5.08 2.70 4.78
C HIS A 5 -3.69 2.53 4.18
N ILE A 6 -3.22 3.55 3.47
CA ILE A 6 -1.89 3.59 2.87
C ILE A 6 -1.10 4.72 3.53
N THR A 7 0.08 4.40 4.06
CA THR A 7 1.03 5.39 4.57
C THR A 7 2.29 5.32 3.74
N GLU A 8 2.67 6.43 3.12
CA GLU A 8 3.92 6.57 2.39
C GLU A 8 5.03 7.04 3.33
N TYR A 9 6.23 6.53 3.10
CA TYR A 9 7.41 6.89 3.86
C TYR A 9 8.49 7.47 2.95
N THR A 10 9.41 8.21 3.56
CA THR A 10 10.59 8.76 2.88
C THR A 10 11.62 7.68 2.53
N GLY A 11 11.52 6.50 3.16
CA GLY A 11 12.29 5.32 2.80
C GLY A 11 12.23 4.23 3.86
N ILE A 12 13.22 3.35 3.82
CA ILE A 12 13.45 2.28 4.80
C ILE A 12 14.39 2.77 5.91
N GLY A 13 14.15 2.35 7.15
CA GLY A 13 14.98 2.71 8.28
C GLY A 13 16.31 1.98 8.28
N GLN A 14 17.26 2.55 9.01
CA GLN A 14 18.62 2.04 9.14
C GLN A 14 18.95 1.74 10.61
N ASP A 15 19.75 0.71 10.84
CA ASP A 15 20.32 0.45 12.16
C ASP A 15 21.47 1.42 12.51
N LYS A 16 22.06 1.28 13.70
CA LYS A 16 23.18 2.13 14.14
C LYS A 16 24.45 1.97 13.30
N MET A 17 24.54 0.92 12.48
CA MET A 17 25.65 0.65 11.57
C MET A 17 25.34 1.12 10.13
N GLY A 18 24.20 1.79 9.91
CA GLY A 18 23.77 2.29 8.60
C GLY A 18 23.20 1.22 7.67
N ARG A 19 22.90 0.02 8.17
CA ARG A 19 22.31 -1.07 7.37
C ARG A 19 20.80 -0.90 7.33
N SER A 20 20.21 -1.05 6.15
CA SER A 20 18.75 -1.04 6.00
C SER A 20 18.12 -2.20 6.77
N VAL A 21 17.09 -1.88 7.55
CA VAL A 21 16.27 -2.85 8.29
C VAL A 21 14.81 -2.62 7.91
N GLN A 22 13.99 -3.68 7.89
CA GLN A 22 12.60 -3.62 7.43
C GLN A 22 11.69 -2.87 8.42
N VAL A 23 11.90 -1.56 8.50
CA VAL A 23 11.14 -0.60 9.29
C VAL A 23 10.92 0.63 8.42
N ALA A 24 9.76 1.27 8.55
CA ALA A 24 9.50 2.52 7.88
C ALA A 24 10.31 3.68 8.47
N HIS A 25 10.73 4.62 7.60
CA HIS A 25 11.42 5.84 8.01
C HIS A 25 10.71 7.08 7.48
N GLY A 26 10.29 7.97 8.40
CA GLY A 26 9.73 9.29 8.10
C GLY A 26 8.42 9.21 7.32
N GLU A 27 7.28 9.43 7.99
CA GLU A 27 5.99 9.52 7.30
C GLU A 27 5.99 10.70 6.32
N ARG A 28 5.47 10.46 5.12
CA ARG A 28 5.42 11.43 4.04
C ARG A 28 4.00 11.85 3.69
N GLU A 29 3.12 10.88 3.47
CA GLU A 29 1.75 11.10 3.00
C GLU A 29 0.85 9.96 3.47
N ARG A 30 -0.45 10.23 3.65
CA ARG A 30 -1.43 9.21 4.02
C ARG A 30 -2.66 9.26 3.12
N GLN A 31 -3.05 8.11 2.61
CA GLN A 31 -4.23 7.92 1.79
C GLN A 31 -5.17 6.90 2.44
N VAL A 32 -6.47 7.08 2.25
CA VAL A 32 -7.50 6.13 2.68
C VAL A 32 -8.40 5.85 1.49
N LEU A 33 -8.57 4.57 1.16
CA LEU A 33 -9.43 4.13 0.07
C LEU A 33 -10.57 3.29 0.60
N PRO A 34 -11.81 3.49 0.12
CA PRO A 34 -12.87 2.55 0.39
C PRO A 34 -12.58 1.25 -0.36
N ILE A 35 -12.74 0.10 0.29
CA ILE A 35 -12.66 -1.21 -0.34
C ILE A 35 -14.06 -1.57 -0.86
N THR A 36 -14.20 -1.65 -2.18
CA THR A 36 -15.49 -1.90 -2.86
C THR A 36 -15.36 -3.02 -3.89
N GLU A 37 -16.50 -3.55 -4.34
CA GLU A 37 -16.53 -4.56 -5.40
C GLU A 37 -16.21 -4.01 -6.79
N SER A 38 -16.48 -2.73 -7.04
CA SER A 38 -16.09 -2.06 -8.30
C SER A 38 -14.60 -1.67 -8.32
N GLY A 39 -13.96 -1.75 -7.16
CA GLY A 39 -12.60 -1.32 -6.92
C GLY A 39 -12.45 0.17 -6.67
N SER A 40 -11.31 0.52 -6.09
CA SER A 40 -10.85 1.89 -5.82
C SER A 40 -9.37 2.01 -6.18
N VAL A 41 -8.90 3.23 -6.48
CA VAL A 41 -7.51 3.49 -6.87
C VAL A 41 -6.94 4.67 -6.08
N SER A 42 -5.70 4.52 -5.61
CA SER A 42 -4.95 5.55 -4.90
C SER A 42 -4.57 6.73 -5.81
N ALA A 43 -4.18 7.85 -5.19
CA ALA A 43 -3.34 8.83 -5.86
C ALA A 43 -1.95 8.22 -6.15
N ALA A 44 -1.22 8.83 -7.07
CA ALA A 44 0.13 8.39 -7.40
C ALA A 44 1.06 8.57 -6.20
N PHE A 45 1.84 7.54 -5.87
CA PHE A 45 2.81 7.58 -4.79
C PHE A 45 3.91 8.57 -5.11
N GLN A 46 4.35 9.29 -4.09
CA GLN A 46 5.50 10.15 -4.16
C GLN A 46 6.75 9.47 -3.58
N GLY A 47 6.56 8.59 -2.58
CA GLY A 47 7.60 7.77 -1.98
C GLY A 47 7.81 6.43 -2.68
N ASP A 48 8.84 5.71 -2.25
CA ASP A 48 9.20 4.38 -2.74
C ASP A 48 8.96 3.27 -1.71
N TYR A 49 8.47 3.62 -0.51
CA TYR A 49 8.17 2.68 0.55
C TYR A 49 6.83 3.01 1.20
N ILE A 50 5.94 2.02 1.29
CA ILE A 50 4.60 2.20 1.86
C ILE A 50 4.28 1.12 2.88
N ARG A 51 3.41 1.48 3.83
CA ARG A 51 2.65 0.56 4.67
C ARG A 51 1.22 0.53 4.17
N VAL A 52 0.66 -0.66 4.07
CA VAL A 52 -0.76 -0.88 3.77
C VAL A 52 -1.39 -1.61 4.95
N PHE A 53 -2.55 -1.14 5.39
CA PHE A 53 -3.39 -1.81 6.37
C PHE A 53 -4.80 -1.95 5.80
N SER A 54 -5.35 -3.16 5.86
CA SER A 54 -6.67 -3.49 5.32
C SER A 54 -7.59 -3.94 6.45
N ASP A 55 -8.79 -3.37 6.54
CA ASP A 55 -9.80 -3.80 7.53
C ASP A 55 -10.35 -5.20 7.23
N VAL A 56 -10.38 -5.60 5.96
CA VAL A 56 -10.98 -6.87 5.50
C VAL A 56 -10.08 -7.56 4.46
N PRO A 57 -10.27 -8.86 4.20
CA PRO A 57 -9.60 -9.52 3.08
C PRO A 57 -9.90 -8.81 1.76
N CYS A 58 -8.88 -8.54 0.96
CA CYS A 58 -9.02 -7.87 -0.31
C CYS A 58 -7.91 -8.25 -1.29
N ARG A 59 -8.00 -7.72 -2.51
CA ARG A 59 -7.00 -7.89 -3.57
C ARG A 59 -6.42 -6.53 -3.95
N ILE A 60 -5.10 -6.44 -4.07
CA ILE A 60 -4.38 -5.21 -4.47
C ILE A 60 -3.50 -5.40 -5.69
N GLN A 61 -3.36 -4.33 -6.49
CA GLN A 61 -2.48 -4.30 -7.65
C GLN A 61 -1.75 -2.96 -7.75
N PHE A 62 -0.43 -3.01 -7.96
CA PHE A 62 0.39 -1.82 -8.22
C PHE A 62 0.58 -1.59 -9.73
N GLY A 63 0.72 -0.33 -10.14
CA GLY A 63 1.05 0.05 -11.52
C GLY A 63 0.82 1.54 -11.81
N ALA A 64 1.14 2.01 -13.02
CA ALA A 64 0.88 3.40 -13.43
C ALA A 64 -0.62 3.70 -13.58
N ALA A 65 -1.38 2.71 -14.08
CA ALA A 65 -2.84 2.72 -14.17
C ALA A 65 -3.39 1.33 -13.82
N PRO A 66 -3.32 0.93 -12.53
CA PRO A 66 -3.62 -0.44 -12.13
C PRO A 66 -5.12 -0.68 -12.02
N THR A 67 -5.52 -1.92 -12.26
CA THR A 67 -6.85 -2.45 -11.95
C THR A 67 -6.65 -3.74 -11.16
N ALA A 68 -7.20 -3.81 -9.95
CA ALA A 68 -7.15 -5.03 -9.15
C ALA A 68 -8.21 -6.05 -9.64
N THR A 69 -7.83 -7.32 -9.67
CA THR A 69 -8.70 -8.43 -10.08
C THR A 69 -8.65 -9.56 -9.05
N ASP A 70 -9.45 -10.61 -9.25
CA ASP A 70 -9.49 -11.79 -8.36
C ASP A 70 -8.13 -12.52 -8.25
N THR A 71 -7.26 -12.33 -9.24
CA THR A 71 -5.92 -12.93 -9.30
C THR A 71 -4.82 -12.01 -8.79
N SER A 72 -5.16 -10.78 -8.38
CA SER A 72 -4.20 -9.83 -7.81
C SER A 72 -3.72 -10.27 -6.41
N ILE A 73 -2.76 -9.52 -5.86
CA ILE A 73 -2.08 -9.87 -4.60
C ILE A 73 -3.13 -9.91 -3.47
N PRO A 74 -3.29 -11.02 -2.75
CA PRO A 74 -4.18 -11.07 -1.59
C PRO A 74 -3.58 -10.29 -0.42
N LEU A 75 -4.42 -9.53 0.28
CA LEU A 75 -4.15 -9.04 1.62
C LEU A 75 -5.13 -9.68 2.61
N ALA A 76 -4.63 -10.10 3.76
CA ALA A 76 -5.49 -10.50 4.86
C ALA A 76 -6.15 -9.27 5.51
N GLY A 77 -7.37 -9.42 6.01
CA GLY A 77 -7.99 -8.41 6.87
C GLY A 77 -7.24 -8.26 8.19
N ASP A 78 -7.38 -7.09 8.81
CA ASP A 78 -6.72 -6.70 10.06
C ASP A 78 -5.19 -6.89 10.04
N SER A 79 -4.59 -6.82 8.85
CA SER A 79 -3.17 -7.08 8.64
C SER A 79 -2.43 -5.87 8.09
N VAL A 80 -1.14 -5.82 8.39
CA VAL A 80 -0.23 -4.77 7.93
C VAL A 80 0.83 -5.39 7.04
N GLU A 81 0.99 -4.84 5.85
CA GLU A 81 2.07 -5.20 4.95
C GLU A 81 2.87 -3.97 4.52
N PHE A 82 4.14 -4.19 4.19
CA PHE A 82 5.04 -3.15 3.72
C PHE A 82 5.53 -3.49 2.31
N PHE A 83 5.51 -2.51 1.43
CA PHE A 83 5.90 -2.69 0.02
C PHE A 83 6.90 -1.62 -0.38
N HIS A 84 7.91 -2.04 -1.15
CA HIS A 84 8.64 -1.11 -1.99
C HIS A 84 7.81 -0.86 -3.25
N VAL A 85 7.66 0.40 -3.63
CA VAL A 85 6.84 0.83 -4.77
C VAL A 85 7.63 1.78 -5.67
N ILE A 86 7.17 1.96 -6.91
CA ILE A 86 7.78 2.91 -7.83
C ILE A 86 7.04 4.24 -7.68
N PRO A 87 7.72 5.36 -7.36
CA PRO A 87 7.09 6.68 -7.36
C PRO A 87 6.39 6.96 -8.69
N GLY A 88 5.18 7.52 -8.63
CA GLY A 88 4.29 7.71 -9.77
C GLY A 88 3.32 6.55 -10.02
N HIS A 89 3.58 5.36 -9.50
CA HIS A 89 2.59 4.27 -9.50
C HIS A 89 1.49 4.52 -8.48
N LYS A 90 0.39 3.80 -8.65
CA LYS A 90 -0.79 3.78 -7.80
C LYS A 90 -1.00 2.36 -7.28
N LEU A 91 -1.91 2.22 -6.32
CA LEU A 91 -2.48 0.96 -5.88
C LEU A 91 -3.97 0.95 -6.19
N ALA A 92 -4.43 -0.11 -6.85
CA ALA A 92 -5.85 -0.45 -6.96
C ALA A 92 -6.21 -1.51 -5.91
N VAL A 93 -7.45 -1.46 -5.39
CA VAL A 93 -7.97 -2.42 -4.40
C VAL A 93 -9.40 -2.84 -4.77
N ILE A 94 -9.77 -4.10 -4.53
CA ILE A 94 -11.13 -4.65 -4.71
C ILE A 94 -11.48 -5.65 -3.58
N SER A 95 -12.74 -5.73 -3.17
CA SER A 95 -13.23 -6.70 -2.16
C SER A 95 -13.49 -8.10 -2.76
N ARG A 96 -12.52 -9.01 -2.68
CA ARG A 96 -12.58 -10.38 -3.22
C ARG A 96 -11.76 -11.35 -2.38
#